data_AF-A0A521ASI8-F1
#
_entry.id   AF-A0A521ASI8-F1
#
_cell.length_a   1.000
_cell.length_b   1.000
_cell.length_c   1.000
_cell.angle_alpha   90.00
_cell.angle_beta   90.00
_cell.angle_gamma   90.00
#
_symmetry.space_group_name_H-M   'P 1'
#
loop_
_entity.id
_entity.type
_entity.pdbx_description
1 polymer ?
#
loop_
_entity_poly.entity_id
_entity_poly.type
_entity_poly.pdbx_seq_one_letter_code
_entity_poly.pdbx_strand_id
1 'polypeptide(L)'
;MRVYLGYPLSFSPKGEFKLKDNFLREVNCNYSSIPVEVKKKLLSLLENISQKDYIFLDGISYDGIDLLEFSLFPIEKLDVDEVVVPGYLYGKQTYLIRELFKKVFNRKVTVLYDFNFFDSGSIVINVGYTRSSISLGGKLLSVVPIGEFHFVDIFGNYLFNRTIGELGISNAKLRKEGIRGELLDSCRASAARILFGRSDTLSLPQLNYRRTVPKGEVEKAISPILGSARYGDVILSLSNFSSIFVKLLYTYEEIYRERLKVSSISVIGRLRWPFIHLLKTVFPIPVNELSGKEFLNLKVENRHLKVDVRNFSLDRSVLRLEEIEEEPEEISLESLRYYFNKRDLKGVKVIEELSKGLSKDSSFVYELLNIVKRCFATQMEDIFYLNASIAALSHLDLNNFLFKKVQREMENKAFDWQLPFETKINILYFCYKNREKLNGTPLSIFPYLMVTYIRNRKVSEGEKNFVRTVAEEFFKLNS
;
A
#
# COMPACT_ATOMS: atom_id res chain seq x y z
N MET A 1 -0.29 19.33 -32.26
CA MET A 1 0.35 19.39 -30.91
C MET A 1 0.03 18.16 -30.06
N ARG A 2 0.87 17.83 -29.07
CA ARG A 2 0.59 16.76 -28.08
C ARG A 2 0.16 17.33 -26.73
N VAL A 3 -0.81 16.70 -26.07
CA VAL A 3 -1.27 16.99 -24.70
C VAL A 3 -1.16 15.73 -23.84
N TYR A 4 -0.76 15.86 -22.57
CA TYR A 4 -0.82 14.77 -21.58
C TYR A 4 -1.93 15.04 -20.57
N LEU A 5 -2.91 14.15 -20.48
CA LEU A 5 -3.98 14.21 -19.48
C LEU A 5 -3.61 13.29 -18.33
N GLY A 6 -3.17 13.87 -17.21
CA GLY A 6 -2.71 13.12 -16.05
C GLY A 6 -3.44 13.47 -14.77
N TYR A 7 -3.23 12.63 -13.76
CA TYR A 7 -3.57 12.93 -12.38
C TYR A 7 -2.31 13.33 -11.57
N PRO A 8 -2.38 14.35 -10.70
CA PRO A 8 -3.40 15.42 -10.65
C PRO A 8 -3.12 16.55 -11.65
N LEU A 9 -1.96 16.50 -12.32
CA LEU A 9 -1.48 17.51 -13.25
C LEU A 9 -1.55 16.96 -14.68
N SER A 10 -2.05 17.82 -15.57
CA SER A 10 -2.05 17.63 -17.01
C SER A 10 -1.17 18.71 -17.64
N PHE A 11 -0.64 18.41 -18.82
CA PHE A 11 0.35 19.28 -19.48
C PHE A 11 -0.01 19.48 -20.94
N SER A 12 0.17 20.70 -21.40
CA SER A 12 0.07 21.09 -22.81
C SER A 12 1.30 21.94 -23.18
N PRO A 13 1.54 22.23 -24.48
CA PRO A 13 2.58 23.16 -24.88
C PRO A 13 2.40 24.57 -24.30
N LYS A 14 1.18 24.95 -23.88
CA LYS A 14 0.88 26.24 -23.24
C LYS A 14 1.12 26.27 -21.74
N GLY A 15 1.35 25.11 -21.10
CA GLY A 15 1.61 25.03 -19.66
C GLY A 15 0.88 23.87 -18.97
N GLU A 16 1.04 23.87 -17.64
CA GLU A 16 0.41 22.94 -16.70
C GLU A 16 -1.03 23.36 -16.39
N PHE A 17 -1.93 22.38 -16.24
CA PHE A 17 -3.30 22.59 -15.78
C PHE A 17 -3.81 21.40 -14.98
N LYS A 18 -4.90 21.58 -14.22
CA LYS A 18 -5.59 20.48 -13.52
C LYS A 18 -7.00 20.35 -14.05
N LEU A 19 -7.38 19.13 -14.44
CA LEU A 19 -8.72 18.83 -14.94
C LEU A 19 -9.80 19.28 -13.95
N LYS A 20 -9.64 18.95 -12.67
CA LYS A 20 -10.57 19.37 -11.62
C LYS A 20 -10.70 20.90 -11.51
N ASP A 21 -9.60 21.64 -11.65
CA ASP A 21 -9.61 23.09 -11.47
C ASP A 21 -10.27 23.76 -12.70
N ASN A 22 -10.09 23.19 -13.89
CA ASN A 22 -10.80 23.61 -15.11
C ASN A 22 -12.31 23.36 -15.00
N PHE A 23 -12.70 22.15 -14.58
CA PHE A 23 -14.12 21.81 -14.39
C PHE A 23 -14.81 22.76 -13.41
N LEU A 24 -14.21 22.98 -12.23
CA LEU A 24 -14.78 23.85 -11.20
C LEU A 24 -14.93 25.29 -11.65
N ARG A 25 -14.02 25.76 -12.51
CA ARG A 25 -14.12 27.09 -13.14
C ARG A 25 -15.30 27.15 -14.10
N GLU A 26 -15.47 26.12 -14.91
CA GLU A 26 -16.54 26.04 -15.91
C GLU A 26 -17.93 26.04 -15.26
N VAL A 27 -18.11 25.29 -14.17
CA VAL A 27 -19.37 25.25 -13.43
C VAL A 27 -19.48 26.33 -12.35
N ASN A 28 -18.54 27.28 -12.31
CA ASN A 28 -18.48 28.39 -11.34
C ASN A 28 -18.65 27.96 -9.87
N CYS A 29 -18.00 26.87 -9.46
CA CYS A 29 -18.11 26.31 -8.11
C CYS A 29 -16.77 26.38 -7.37
N ASN A 30 -16.80 26.80 -6.10
CA ASN A 30 -15.58 26.88 -5.28
C ASN A 30 -15.24 25.51 -4.67
N TYR A 31 -13.98 25.07 -4.81
CA TYR A 31 -13.54 23.81 -4.20
C TYR A 31 -13.77 23.75 -2.68
N SER A 32 -13.68 24.87 -1.95
CA SER A 32 -13.85 24.87 -0.49
C SER A 32 -15.27 24.50 -0.07
N SER A 33 -16.29 24.92 -0.83
CA SER A 33 -17.72 24.69 -0.52
C SER A 33 -18.21 23.28 -0.84
N ILE A 34 -17.41 22.47 -1.52
CA ILE A 34 -17.82 21.13 -1.98
C ILE A 34 -17.68 20.09 -0.84
N PRO A 35 -18.65 19.15 -0.69
CA PRO A 35 -18.55 18.04 0.24
C PRO A 35 -17.28 17.18 0.03
N VAL A 36 -16.75 16.59 1.10
CA VAL A 36 -15.49 15.80 1.06
C VAL A 36 -15.60 14.60 0.13
N GLU A 37 -16.76 13.97 0.07
CA GLU A 37 -17.07 12.86 -0.82
C GLU A 37 -16.89 13.29 -2.28
N VAL A 38 -17.43 14.44 -2.64
CA VAL A 38 -17.33 14.98 -4.00
C VAL A 38 -15.90 15.42 -4.32
N LYS A 39 -15.19 16.02 -3.37
CA LYS A 39 -13.74 16.32 -3.50
C LYS A 39 -12.93 15.09 -3.86
N LYS A 40 -13.17 13.95 -3.19
CA LYS A 40 -12.50 12.67 -3.51
C LYS A 40 -12.81 12.22 -4.93
N LYS A 41 -14.07 12.31 -5.35
CA LYS A 41 -14.51 11.92 -6.70
C LYS A 41 -13.88 12.79 -7.80
N LEU A 42 -13.76 14.11 -7.57
CA LEU A 42 -13.09 15.05 -8.48
C LEU A 42 -11.59 14.77 -8.61
N LEU A 43 -10.94 14.31 -7.53
CA LEU A 43 -9.54 13.90 -7.58
C LEU A 43 -9.37 12.60 -8.40
N SER A 44 -10.31 11.67 -8.38
CA SER A 44 -10.32 10.48 -9.25
C SER A 44 -11.04 10.68 -10.59
N LEU A 45 -11.19 11.90 -11.10
CA LEU A 45 -11.99 12.18 -12.32
C LEU A 45 -11.66 11.24 -13.48
N LEU A 46 -10.36 11.12 -13.84
CA LEU A 46 -9.92 10.21 -14.90
C LEU A 46 -10.27 8.75 -14.60
N GLU A 47 -10.27 8.34 -13.35
CA GLU A 47 -10.51 6.95 -12.96
C GLU A 47 -12.01 6.58 -13.05
N ASN A 48 -12.90 7.57 -12.95
CA ASN A 48 -14.34 7.39 -12.90
C ASN A 48 -15.07 7.78 -14.21
N ILE A 49 -14.35 7.99 -15.30
CA ILE A 49 -14.94 8.47 -16.58
C ILE A 49 -16.07 7.61 -17.15
N SER A 50 -16.17 6.34 -16.74
CA SER A 50 -17.22 5.42 -17.18
C SER A 50 -18.42 5.33 -16.23
N GLN A 51 -18.40 6.08 -15.13
CA GLN A 51 -19.49 6.09 -14.14
C GLN A 51 -20.57 7.09 -14.55
N LYS A 52 -21.82 6.63 -14.53
CA LYS A 52 -23.01 7.45 -14.77
C LYS A 52 -23.51 8.03 -13.46
N ASP A 53 -24.14 9.20 -13.52
CA ASP A 53 -24.73 9.98 -12.43
C ASP A 53 -23.83 9.98 -11.19
N TYR A 54 -22.56 10.36 -11.41
CA TYR A 54 -21.49 10.03 -10.47
C TYR A 54 -21.24 11.12 -9.43
N ILE A 55 -21.32 12.39 -9.83
CA ILE A 55 -20.96 13.54 -8.99
C ILE A 55 -22.13 14.51 -8.92
N PHE A 56 -22.45 14.94 -7.69
CA PHE A 56 -23.48 15.92 -7.41
C PHE A 56 -22.84 17.23 -6.98
N LEU A 57 -23.12 18.31 -7.69
CA LEU A 57 -22.73 19.67 -7.33
C LEU A 57 -23.95 20.57 -7.47
N ASP A 58 -24.28 21.27 -6.38
CA ASP A 58 -25.38 22.23 -6.34
C ASP A 58 -26.73 21.66 -6.85
N GLY A 59 -27.00 20.38 -6.53
CA GLY A 59 -28.23 19.68 -6.93
C GLY A 59 -28.22 19.13 -8.36
N ILE A 60 -27.14 19.34 -9.12
CA ILE A 60 -26.97 18.81 -10.49
C ILE A 60 -26.09 17.57 -10.46
N SER A 61 -26.55 16.51 -11.11
CA SER A 61 -25.79 15.29 -11.36
C SER A 61 -24.98 15.41 -12.63
N TYR A 62 -23.74 14.90 -12.59
CA TYR A 62 -22.88 14.81 -13.76
C TYR A 62 -22.29 13.41 -13.91
N ASP A 63 -22.19 12.94 -15.16
CA ASP A 63 -21.45 11.73 -15.49
C ASP A 63 -19.94 12.00 -15.49
N GLY A 64 -19.14 10.94 -15.34
CA GLY A 64 -17.68 11.07 -15.38
C GLY A 64 -17.15 11.59 -16.72
N ILE A 65 -17.87 11.35 -17.82
CA ILE A 65 -17.49 11.84 -19.15
C ILE A 65 -17.80 13.33 -19.33
N ASP A 66 -18.94 13.80 -18.81
CA ASP A 66 -19.32 15.23 -18.85
C ASP A 66 -18.29 16.07 -18.10
N LEU A 67 -17.87 15.59 -16.93
CA LEU A 67 -16.82 16.23 -16.14
C LEU A 67 -15.52 16.38 -16.92
N LEU A 68 -15.12 15.33 -17.64
CA LEU A 68 -13.93 15.38 -18.46
C LEU A 68 -14.13 16.31 -19.66
N GLU A 69 -15.32 16.36 -20.26
CA GLU A 69 -15.67 17.30 -21.33
C GLU A 69 -15.46 18.76 -20.89
N PHE A 70 -16.16 19.18 -19.84
CA PHE A 70 -16.04 20.53 -19.27
C PHE A 70 -14.60 20.85 -18.84
N SER A 71 -13.86 19.85 -18.33
CA SER A 71 -12.43 20.02 -17.98
C SER A 71 -11.54 20.38 -19.17
N LEU A 72 -11.96 20.04 -20.40
CA LEU A 72 -11.18 20.19 -21.62
C LEU A 72 -11.57 21.43 -22.45
N PHE A 73 -12.70 22.11 -22.17
CA PHE A 73 -13.09 23.35 -22.85
C PHE A 73 -11.98 24.42 -22.90
N PRO A 74 -11.20 24.66 -21.83
CA PRO A 74 -10.11 25.64 -21.89
C PRO A 74 -9.02 25.34 -22.91
N ILE A 75 -8.93 24.08 -23.39
CA ILE A 75 -7.94 23.64 -24.37
C ILE A 75 -8.55 23.21 -25.71
N GLU A 76 -9.85 23.39 -25.91
CA GLU A 76 -10.57 23.01 -27.14
C GLU A 76 -9.98 23.70 -28.39
N LYS A 77 -9.53 24.95 -28.24
CA LYS A 77 -8.99 25.80 -29.32
C LYS A 77 -7.54 25.46 -29.68
N LEU A 78 -6.94 24.46 -29.03
CA LEU A 78 -5.61 24.00 -29.36
C LEU A 78 -5.65 23.08 -30.58
N ASP A 79 -4.62 23.19 -31.41
CA ASP A 79 -4.40 22.30 -32.55
C ASP A 79 -3.83 20.95 -32.07
N VAL A 80 -4.66 20.15 -31.39
CA VAL A 80 -4.24 18.88 -30.76
C VAL A 80 -4.32 17.73 -31.76
N ASP A 81 -3.19 17.04 -31.97
CA ASP A 81 -3.07 15.86 -32.84
C ASP A 81 -2.99 14.57 -32.01
N GLU A 82 -2.37 14.66 -30.84
CA GLU A 82 -2.07 13.53 -29.97
C GLU A 82 -2.46 13.84 -28.52
N VAL A 83 -3.18 12.92 -27.87
CA VAL A 83 -3.46 12.98 -26.44
C VAL A 83 -2.90 11.74 -25.77
N VAL A 84 -2.02 11.96 -24.81
CA VAL A 84 -1.46 10.91 -23.95
C VAL A 84 -2.31 10.77 -22.70
N VAL A 85 -2.72 9.55 -22.40
CA VAL A 85 -3.48 9.20 -21.20
C VAL A 85 -2.77 8.12 -20.38
N PRO A 86 -3.06 7.99 -19.07
CA PRO A 86 -2.46 6.98 -18.22
C PRO A 86 -2.94 5.57 -18.62
N GLY A 87 -2.09 4.57 -18.43
CA GLY A 87 -2.40 3.17 -18.77
C GLY A 87 -3.66 2.62 -18.08
N TYR A 88 -4.01 3.14 -16.90
CA TYR A 88 -5.22 2.72 -16.17
C TYR A 88 -6.55 3.20 -16.81
N LEU A 89 -6.50 3.92 -17.94
CA LEU A 89 -7.66 4.29 -18.78
C LEU A 89 -7.82 3.40 -20.02
N TYR A 90 -7.00 2.36 -20.15
CA TYR A 90 -7.13 1.40 -21.23
C TYR A 90 -8.40 0.53 -21.05
N GLY A 91 -9.08 0.18 -22.15
CA GLY A 91 -10.29 -0.66 -22.15
C GLY A 91 -11.57 0.10 -22.53
N LYS A 92 -12.69 -0.14 -21.83
CA LYS A 92 -14.00 0.51 -22.12
C LYS A 92 -13.89 2.04 -22.09
N GLN A 93 -13.10 2.56 -21.17
CA GLN A 93 -12.76 3.97 -21.02
C GLN A 93 -12.18 4.59 -22.31
N THR A 94 -11.42 3.80 -23.07
CA THR A 94 -10.77 4.25 -24.31
C THR A 94 -11.76 4.65 -25.37
N TYR A 95 -12.86 3.89 -25.52
CA TYR A 95 -13.92 4.22 -26.47
C TYR A 95 -14.57 5.55 -26.13
N LEU A 96 -14.95 5.73 -24.85
CA LEU A 96 -15.57 6.98 -24.37
C LEU A 96 -14.65 8.19 -24.58
N ILE A 97 -13.36 8.04 -24.27
CA ILE A 97 -12.36 9.08 -24.44
C ILE A 97 -12.20 9.47 -25.92
N ARG A 98 -12.18 8.49 -26.84
CA ARG A 98 -12.04 8.76 -28.29
C ARG A 98 -13.21 9.55 -28.84
N GLU A 99 -14.44 9.18 -28.47
CA GLU A 99 -15.64 9.91 -28.88
C GLU A 99 -15.67 11.31 -28.27
N LEU A 100 -15.30 11.44 -26.98
CA LEU A 100 -15.17 12.74 -26.32
C LEU A 100 -14.19 13.65 -27.05
N PHE A 101 -12.99 13.17 -27.38
CA PHE A 101 -11.98 13.99 -28.06
C PHE A 101 -12.41 14.39 -29.46
N LYS A 102 -13.12 13.51 -30.18
CA LYS A 102 -13.70 13.84 -31.49
C LYS A 102 -14.67 15.01 -31.37
N LYS A 103 -15.50 15.02 -30.32
CA LYS A 103 -16.46 16.10 -30.02
C LYS A 103 -15.73 17.40 -29.62
N VAL A 104 -14.86 17.35 -28.62
CA VAL A 104 -14.20 18.53 -28.04
C VAL A 104 -13.25 19.23 -29.03
N PHE A 105 -12.45 18.47 -29.78
CA PHE A 105 -11.46 19.06 -30.70
C PHE A 105 -11.97 19.22 -32.14
N ASN A 106 -13.23 18.84 -32.40
CA ASN A 106 -13.88 18.82 -33.71
C ASN A 106 -13.04 18.14 -34.82
N ARG A 107 -12.27 17.12 -34.45
CA ARG A 107 -11.37 16.37 -35.35
C ARG A 107 -11.01 15.02 -34.76
N LYS A 108 -10.41 14.15 -35.58
CA LYS A 108 -9.86 12.88 -35.08
C LYS A 108 -8.51 13.11 -34.40
N VAL A 109 -8.43 12.78 -33.11
CA VAL A 109 -7.20 12.88 -32.30
C VAL A 109 -6.65 11.47 -32.02
N THR A 110 -5.33 11.32 -32.08
CA THR A 110 -4.66 10.05 -31.75
C THR A 110 -4.52 9.91 -30.23
N VAL A 111 -5.11 8.85 -29.67
CA VAL A 111 -4.95 8.52 -28.24
C VAL A 111 -3.75 7.60 -28.07
N LEU A 112 -2.78 8.05 -27.27
CA LEU A 112 -1.59 7.31 -26.86
C LEU A 112 -1.66 7.05 -25.35
N TYR A 113 -1.01 5.99 -24.89
CA TYR A 113 -0.83 5.67 -23.48
C TYR A 113 0.61 5.97 -23.04
N ASP A 114 0.78 6.24 -21.75
CA ASP A 114 2.10 6.41 -21.12
C ASP A 114 3.11 5.31 -21.50
N PHE A 115 2.67 4.06 -21.57
CA PHE A 115 3.52 2.92 -21.91
C PHE A 115 3.91 2.83 -23.39
N ASN A 116 3.33 3.65 -24.28
CA ASN A 116 3.71 3.67 -25.71
C ASN A 116 5.06 4.38 -25.97
N PHE A 117 5.62 5.06 -24.97
CA PHE A 117 6.86 5.84 -25.07
C PHE A 117 8.10 5.10 -24.57
N PHE A 118 7.96 3.80 -24.29
CA PHE A 118 9.02 2.99 -23.68
C PHE A 118 9.27 1.72 -24.49
N ASP A 119 10.53 1.29 -24.50
CA ASP A 119 10.96 0.04 -25.13
C ASP A 119 10.44 -1.19 -24.39
N SER A 120 10.46 -2.35 -25.05
CA SER A 120 9.97 -3.63 -24.51
C SER A 120 10.69 -4.10 -23.24
N GLY A 121 11.85 -3.50 -22.90
CA GLY A 121 12.62 -3.81 -21.71
C GLY A 121 12.30 -2.92 -20.50
N SER A 122 11.32 -2.03 -20.62
CA SER A 122 11.03 -1.03 -19.60
C SER A 122 9.70 -1.29 -18.90
N ILE A 123 9.73 -1.46 -17.58
CA ILE A 123 8.51 -1.46 -16.76
C ILE A 123 8.08 -0.01 -16.50
N VAL A 124 6.81 0.30 -16.71
CA VAL A 124 6.24 1.62 -16.44
C VAL A 124 5.11 1.47 -15.43
N ILE A 125 5.24 2.18 -14.31
CA ILE A 125 4.24 2.26 -13.24
C ILE A 125 3.69 3.68 -13.20
N ASN A 126 2.40 3.84 -13.50
CA ASN A 126 1.72 5.13 -13.36
C ASN A 126 0.80 5.12 -12.14
N VAL A 127 1.17 5.91 -11.15
CA VAL A 127 0.47 6.04 -9.87
C VAL A 127 -0.64 7.08 -9.99
N GLY A 128 -1.89 6.62 -10.08
CA GLY A 128 -3.09 7.44 -10.03
C GLY A 128 -3.57 7.75 -8.61
N TYR A 129 -4.81 8.24 -8.50
CA TYR A 129 -5.41 8.60 -7.22
C TYR A 129 -5.92 7.37 -6.46
N THR A 130 -6.74 6.54 -7.08
CA THR A 130 -7.28 5.30 -6.48
C THR A 130 -6.71 4.05 -7.14
N ARG A 131 -6.13 4.14 -8.33
CA ARG A 131 -5.54 2.99 -9.02
C ARG A 131 -4.23 3.34 -9.70
N SER A 132 -3.42 2.33 -9.94
CA SER A 132 -2.15 2.46 -10.65
C SER A 132 -2.09 1.47 -11.80
N SER A 133 -1.51 1.85 -12.92
CA SER A 133 -1.24 0.91 -14.02
C SER A 133 0.21 0.44 -13.98
N ILE A 134 0.41 -0.82 -14.31
CA ILE A 134 1.71 -1.46 -14.45
C ILE A 134 1.78 -2.01 -15.86
N SER A 135 2.85 -1.70 -16.57
CA SER A 135 3.03 -2.05 -17.98
C SER A 135 4.48 -2.38 -18.27
N LEU A 136 4.70 -3.10 -19.36
CA LEU A 136 6.01 -3.42 -19.89
C LEU A 136 6.05 -2.95 -21.35
N GLY A 137 6.73 -1.83 -21.59
CA GLY A 137 7.28 -1.48 -22.90
C GLY A 137 6.36 -1.59 -24.11
N GLY A 138 5.12 -1.10 -24.00
CA GLY A 138 4.10 -1.22 -25.03
C GLY A 138 2.91 -2.13 -24.67
N LYS A 139 2.98 -2.88 -23.57
CA LYS A 139 1.90 -3.75 -23.10
C LYS A 139 1.48 -3.41 -21.67
N LEU A 140 0.21 -3.06 -21.46
CA LEU A 140 -0.38 -2.95 -20.12
C LEU A 140 -0.48 -4.35 -19.48
N LEU A 141 0.20 -4.55 -18.36
CA LEU A 141 0.13 -5.81 -17.62
C LEU A 141 -1.11 -5.85 -16.74
N SER A 142 -1.35 -4.76 -16.01
CA SER A 142 -2.46 -4.69 -15.06
C SER A 142 -2.79 -3.28 -14.60
N VAL A 143 -4.01 -3.15 -14.07
CA VAL A 143 -4.45 -2.02 -13.26
C VAL A 143 -4.68 -2.51 -11.85
N VAL A 144 -3.88 -1.99 -10.91
CA VAL A 144 -3.91 -2.34 -9.50
C VAL A 144 -4.76 -1.32 -8.74
N PRO A 145 -5.68 -1.74 -7.85
CA PRO A 145 -6.54 -0.84 -7.07
C PRO A 145 -5.79 -0.21 -5.88
N ILE A 146 -4.57 0.27 -6.12
CA ILE A 146 -3.74 1.00 -5.17
C ILE A 146 -3.33 2.30 -5.84
N GLY A 147 -3.42 3.39 -5.10
CA GLY A 147 -3.11 4.74 -5.58
C GLY A 147 -2.93 5.67 -4.40
N GLU A 148 -2.65 6.93 -4.66
CA GLU A 148 -2.37 7.96 -3.66
C GLU A 148 -3.36 7.97 -2.46
N PHE A 149 -4.66 7.89 -2.75
CA PHE A 149 -5.73 7.92 -1.75
C PHE A 149 -5.52 6.88 -0.65
N HIS A 150 -5.08 5.68 -1.03
CA HIS A 150 -4.91 4.58 -0.10
C HIS A 150 -3.79 4.89 0.92
N PHE A 151 -2.67 5.48 0.46
CA PHE A 151 -1.57 5.91 1.33
C PHE A 151 -2.02 7.00 2.32
N VAL A 152 -2.79 7.97 1.82
CA VAL A 152 -3.34 9.04 2.68
C VAL A 152 -4.34 8.47 3.69
N ASP A 153 -5.22 7.55 3.27
CA ASP A 153 -6.20 6.94 4.18
C ASP A 153 -5.50 6.10 5.25
N ILE A 154 -4.60 5.18 4.88
CA ILE A 154 -3.94 4.32 5.89
C ILE A 154 -3.11 5.15 6.86
N PHE A 155 -2.34 6.10 6.35
CA PHE A 155 -1.46 6.90 7.20
C PHE A 155 -2.28 7.87 8.08
N GLY A 156 -3.34 8.48 7.53
CA GLY A 156 -4.25 9.33 8.29
C GLY A 156 -5.00 8.58 9.39
N ASN A 157 -5.46 7.34 9.13
CA ASN A 157 -6.09 6.51 10.17
C ASN A 157 -5.09 6.06 11.22
N TYR A 158 -3.87 5.70 10.82
CA TYR A 158 -2.78 5.39 11.74
C TYR A 158 -2.49 6.57 12.67
N LEU A 159 -2.28 7.76 12.12
CA LEU A 159 -2.04 8.98 12.89
C LEU A 159 -3.20 9.27 13.85
N PHE A 160 -4.44 9.15 13.39
CA PHE A 160 -5.62 9.31 14.23
C PHE A 160 -5.63 8.32 15.40
N ASN A 161 -5.48 7.03 15.13
CA ASN A 161 -5.50 5.97 16.15
C ASN A 161 -4.36 6.13 17.16
N ARG A 162 -3.17 6.51 16.68
CA ARG A 162 -2.01 6.77 17.53
C ARG A 162 -2.23 7.99 18.42
N THR A 163 -2.68 9.11 17.88
CA THR A 163 -2.89 10.34 18.67
C THR A 163 -3.92 10.13 19.77
N ILE A 164 -5.05 9.47 19.49
CA ILE A 164 -6.04 9.22 20.54
C ILE A 164 -5.50 8.26 21.61
N GLY A 165 -4.65 7.29 21.23
CA GLY A 165 -3.97 6.39 22.16
C GLY A 165 -2.99 7.13 23.07
N GLU A 166 -2.14 7.99 22.48
CA GLU A 166 -1.19 8.83 23.22
C GLU A 166 -1.90 9.81 24.19
N LEU A 167 -3.07 10.31 23.82
CA LEU A 167 -3.87 11.23 24.65
C LEU A 167 -4.85 10.51 25.60
N GLY A 168 -4.91 9.18 25.59
CA GLY A 168 -5.86 8.41 26.40
C GLY A 168 -7.34 8.68 26.05
N ILE A 169 -7.63 9.12 24.83
CA ILE A 169 -8.98 9.47 24.38
C ILE A 169 -9.68 8.25 23.81
N SER A 170 -10.87 7.93 24.32
CA SER A 170 -11.71 6.87 23.75
C SER A 170 -12.33 7.29 22.41
N ASN A 171 -12.18 6.44 21.40
CA ASN A 171 -12.86 6.60 20.09
C ASN A 171 -14.39 6.63 20.23
N ALA A 172 -14.96 5.91 21.21
CA ALA A 172 -16.39 5.92 21.48
C ALA A 172 -16.87 7.30 21.98
N LYS A 173 -16.05 7.98 22.79
CA LYS A 173 -16.32 9.35 23.26
C LYS A 173 -16.36 10.32 22.08
N LEU A 174 -15.34 10.29 21.21
CA LEU A 174 -15.28 11.16 20.02
C LEU A 174 -16.46 10.97 19.07
N ARG A 175 -17.04 9.76 18.98
CA ARG A 175 -18.27 9.51 18.20
C ARG A 175 -19.49 10.15 18.84
N LYS A 176 -19.65 10.00 20.15
CA LYS A 176 -20.77 10.60 20.91
C LYS A 176 -20.74 12.13 20.80
N GLU A 177 -19.55 12.72 20.77
CA GLU A 177 -19.34 14.17 20.64
C GLU A 177 -19.39 14.67 19.19
N GLY A 178 -19.54 13.79 18.20
CA GLY A 178 -19.58 14.16 16.78
C GLY A 178 -18.25 14.60 16.15
N ILE A 179 -17.21 14.88 16.93
CA ILE A 179 -15.93 15.43 16.46
C ILE A 179 -15.00 14.41 15.80
N ARG A 180 -15.31 13.11 15.87
CA ARG A 180 -14.45 12.05 15.31
C ARG A 180 -14.14 12.28 13.82
N GLY A 181 -15.15 12.64 13.02
CA GLY A 181 -14.99 12.82 11.57
C GLY A 181 -14.00 13.93 11.24
N GLU A 182 -14.15 15.08 11.90
CA GLU A 182 -13.30 16.26 11.73
C GLU A 182 -11.85 15.99 12.11
N LEU A 183 -11.62 15.28 13.22
CA LEU A 183 -10.28 14.89 13.65
C LEU A 183 -9.62 13.92 12.67
N LEU A 184 -10.36 12.91 12.19
CA LEU A 184 -9.85 11.95 11.21
C LEU A 184 -9.48 12.65 9.90
N ASP A 185 -10.31 13.57 9.43
CA ASP A 185 -10.03 14.33 8.21
C ASP A 185 -8.85 15.29 8.38
N SER A 186 -8.68 15.89 9.58
CA SER A 186 -7.48 16.67 9.94
C SER A 186 -6.21 15.81 9.94
N CYS A 187 -6.30 14.57 10.44
CA CYS A 187 -5.20 13.60 10.39
C CYS A 187 -4.87 13.20 8.95
N ARG A 188 -5.87 12.96 8.10
CA ARG A 188 -5.67 12.67 6.66
C ARG A 188 -5.06 13.85 5.91
N ALA A 189 -5.49 15.07 6.22
CA ALA A 189 -4.89 16.28 5.64
C ALA A 189 -3.41 16.42 6.03
N SER A 190 -3.08 16.17 7.30
CA SER A 190 -1.70 16.14 7.78
C SER A 190 -0.89 15.02 7.13
N ALA A 191 -1.46 13.81 7.05
CA ALA A 191 -0.85 12.66 6.37
C ALA A 191 -0.52 12.98 4.91
N ALA A 192 -1.44 13.61 4.18
CA ALA A 192 -1.18 14.06 2.81
C ALA A 192 0.00 15.06 2.78
N ARG A 193 0.00 16.10 3.62
CA ARG A 193 1.10 17.08 3.67
C ARG A 193 2.45 16.42 3.92
N ILE A 194 2.49 15.43 4.83
CA ILE A 194 3.71 14.69 5.15
C ILE A 194 4.16 13.81 3.99
N LEU A 195 3.25 13.02 3.41
CA LEU A 195 3.57 12.14 2.27
C LEU A 195 4.10 12.90 1.05
N PHE A 196 3.66 14.14 0.85
CA PHE A 196 4.12 15.03 -0.23
C PHE A 196 5.30 15.93 0.17
N GLY A 197 5.93 15.71 1.33
CA GLY A 197 7.11 16.47 1.75
C GLY A 197 6.86 17.96 2.04
N ARG A 198 5.60 18.35 2.26
CA ARG A 198 5.20 19.75 2.55
C ARG A 198 5.25 20.09 4.04
N SER A 199 5.42 19.08 4.88
CA SER A 199 5.56 19.18 6.33
C SER A 199 6.08 17.84 6.86
N ASP A 200 6.63 17.83 8.07
CA ASP A 200 6.95 16.64 8.86
C ASP A 200 6.11 16.59 10.15
N THR A 201 5.15 17.51 10.31
CA THR A 201 4.48 17.77 11.58
C THR A 201 2.99 17.43 11.46
N LEU A 202 2.49 16.65 12.41
CA LEU A 202 1.06 16.50 12.68
C LEU A 202 0.64 17.62 13.63
N SER A 203 -0.38 18.39 13.26
CA SER A 203 -0.96 19.45 14.10
C SER A 203 -2.47 19.30 14.15
N LEU A 204 -3.00 19.17 15.37
CA LEU A 204 -4.42 19.07 15.67
C LEU A 204 -4.75 20.12 16.74
N PRO A 205 -5.03 21.37 16.34
CA PRO A 205 -5.32 22.46 17.26
C PRO A 205 -6.49 22.16 18.19
N GLN A 206 -7.48 21.39 17.73
CA GLN A 206 -8.66 21.00 18.51
C GLN A 206 -8.31 20.19 19.76
N LEU A 207 -7.15 19.53 19.76
CA LEU A 207 -6.64 18.73 20.88
C LEU A 207 -5.39 19.36 21.51
N ASN A 208 -5.03 20.58 21.13
CA ASN A 208 -3.75 21.22 21.48
C ASN A 208 -2.54 20.29 21.23
N TYR A 209 -2.63 19.47 20.19
CA TYR A 209 -1.65 18.42 19.92
C TYR A 209 -0.79 18.78 18.72
N ARG A 210 0.53 18.64 18.89
CA ARG A 210 1.52 18.83 17.83
C ARG A 210 2.67 17.84 18.01
N ARG A 211 3.00 17.10 16.95
CA ARG A 211 4.09 16.10 16.97
C ARG A 211 4.82 16.06 15.62
N THR A 212 6.14 16.00 15.66
CA THR A 212 6.96 15.68 14.48
C THR A 212 6.91 14.18 14.21
N VAL A 213 6.67 13.80 12.96
CA VAL A 213 6.55 12.41 12.51
C VAL A 213 7.82 12.03 11.75
N PRO A 214 8.70 11.17 12.31
CA PRO A 214 9.94 10.78 11.66
C PRO A 214 9.70 10.01 10.35
N LYS A 215 10.61 10.15 9.38
CA LYS A 215 10.52 9.42 8.10
C LYS A 215 10.37 7.90 8.27
N GLY A 216 11.12 7.30 9.20
CA GLY A 216 11.02 5.86 9.49
C GLY A 216 9.68 5.42 10.09
N GLU A 217 8.91 6.35 10.68
CA GLU A 217 7.53 6.09 11.09
C GLU A 217 6.58 6.12 9.88
N VAL A 218 6.76 7.09 8.98
CA VAL A 218 5.97 7.18 7.73
C VAL A 218 6.13 5.92 6.90
N GLU A 219 7.37 5.46 6.68
CA GLU A 219 7.68 4.24 5.92
C GLU A 219 6.99 3.00 6.50
N LYS A 220 7.01 2.85 7.83
CA LYS A 220 6.33 1.75 8.52
C LYS A 220 4.81 1.89 8.46
N ALA A 221 4.26 3.09 8.62
CA ALA A 221 2.81 3.29 8.60
C ALA A 221 2.17 3.01 7.24
N ILE A 222 2.91 3.20 6.14
CA ILE A 222 2.42 2.88 4.78
C ILE A 222 2.79 1.46 4.31
N SER A 223 3.67 0.76 5.04
CA SER A 223 4.10 -0.59 4.69
C SER A 223 2.98 -1.61 4.46
N PRO A 224 1.78 -1.54 5.08
CA PRO A 224 0.72 -2.50 4.75
C PRO A 224 0.17 -2.38 3.33
N ILE A 225 0.31 -1.21 2.70
CA ILE A 225 -0.12 -1.00 1.30
C ILE A 225 0.98 -1.44 0.33
N LEU A 226 2.24 -1.14 0.66
CA LEU A 226 3.37 -1.51 -0.18
C LEU A 226 3.66 -3.01 -0.11
N GLY A 227 3.70 -3.58 1.09
CA GLY A 227 4.27 -4.89 1.35
C GLY A 227 5.79 -4.93 1.17
N SER A 228 6.31 -6.14 1.17
CA SER A 228 7.74 -6.47 1.21
C SER A 228 8.14 -7.61 0.27
N ALA A 229 7.22 -8.06 -0.61
CA ALA A 229 7.44 -9.19 -1.51
C ALA A 229 8.59 -8.93 -2.47
N ARG A 230 9.45 -9.94 -2.62
CA ARG A 230 10.60 -9.96 -3.53
C ARG A 230 10.39 -11.02 -4.61
N TYR A 231 11.13 -10.84 -5.70
CA TYR A 231 11.22 -11.88 -6.72
C TYR A 231 11.95 -13.10 -6.13
N GLY A 232 11.37 -14.28 -6.27
CA GLY A 232 11.75 -15.52 -5.59
C GLY A 232 10.82 -15.93 -4.43
N ASP A 233 10.04 -15.00 -3.86
CA ASP A 233 9.18 -15.31 -2.71
C ASP A 233 7.91 -16.07 -3.13
N VAL A 234 7.37 -16.86 -2.18
CA VAL A 234 6.06 -17.48 -2.32
C VAL A 234 4.98 -16.43 -2.04
N ILE A 235 4.09 -16.22 -3.01
CA ILE A 235 2.98 -15.26 -2.89
C ILE A 235 1.72 -15.98 -2.42
N LEU A 236 1.44 -15.90 -1.11
CA LEU A 236 0.27 -16.54 -0.48
C LEU A 236 -1.01 -15.73 -0.58
N SER A 237 -0.90 -14.41 -0.68
CA SER A 237 -2.06 -13.52 -0.79
C SER A 237 -1.73 -12.24 -1.55
N LEU A 238 -2.70 -11.78 -2.33
CA LEU A 238 -2.65 -10.52 -3.08
C LEU A 238 -3.23 -9.38 -2.26
N SER A 239 -2.58 -9.08 -1.13
CA SER A 239 -3.09 -8.12 -0.16
C SER A 239 -2.43 -6.74 -0.20
N ASN A 240 -1.36 -6.57 -0.99
CA ASN A 240 -0.57 -5.34 -1.08
C ASN A 240 0.07 -5.19 -2.47
N PHE A 241 0.72 -4.05 -2.73
CA PHE A 241 1.29 -3.74 -4.04
C PHE A 241 2.41 -4.71 -4.44
N SER A 242 3.36 -4.98 -3.55
CA SER A 242 4.52 -5.84 -3.82
C SER A 242 4.11 -7.25 -4.21
N SER A 243 3.12 -7.85 -3.51
CA SER A 243 2.69 -9.21 -3.81
C SER A 243 1.95 -9.31 -5.15
N ILE A 244 1.13 -8.31 -5.48
CA ILE A 244 0.50 -8.19 -6.81
C ILE A 244 1.57 -8.01 -7.88
N PHE A 245 2.53 -7.13 -7.65
CA PHE A 245 3.59 -6.83 -8.60
C PHE A 245 4.44 -8.07 -8.88
N VAL A 246 4.93 -8.78 -7.86
CA VAL A 246 5.70 -10.01 -8.04
C VAL A 246 4.86 -11.10 -8.73
N LYS A 247 3.60 -11.30 -8.32
CA LYS A 247 2.71 -12.27 -8.98
C LYS A 247 2.46 -11.94 -10.45
N LEU A 248 2.38 -10.65 -10.79
CA LEU A 248 2.25 -10.18 -12.17
C LEU A 248 3.46 -10.58 -13.02
N LEU A 249 4.67 -10.45 -12.47
CA LEU A 249 5.89 -10.84 -13.18
C LEU A 249 5.91 -12.36 -13.44
N TYR A 250 5.63 -13.19 -12.44
CA TYR A 250 5.56 -14.64 -12.63
C TYR A 250 4.49 -15.03 -13.65
N THR A 251 3.34 -14.39 -13.58
CA THR A 251 2.23 -14.61 -14.52
C THR A 251 2.63 -14.24 -15.95
N TYR A 252 3.38 -13.15 -16.12
CA TYR A 252 3.92 -12.77 -17.42
C TYR A 252 4.85 -13.87 -17.97
N GLU A 253 5.81 -14.32 -17.17
CA GLU A 253 6.76 -15.37 -17.59
C GLU A 253 6.06 -16.68 -17.93
N GLU A 254 5.01 -17.05 -17.18
CA GLU A 254 4.19 -18.24 -17.43
C GLU A 254 3.44 -18.18 -18.77
N ILE A 255 2.79 -17.04 -19.07
CA ILE A 255 1.99 -16.87 -20.30
C ILE A 255 2.88 -16.83 -21.53
N TYR A 256 3.93 -16.01 -21.47
CA TYR A 256 4.78 -15.75 -22.63
C TYR A 256 5.90 -16.79 -22.76
N ARG A 257 6.10 -17.65 -21.75
CA ARG A 257 7.16 -18.68 -21.69
C ARG A 257 8.56 -18.10 -21.93
N GLU A 258 8.75 -16.85 -21.52
CA GLU A 258 9.98 -16.09 -21.69
C GLU A 258 10.37 -15.48 -20.36
N ARG A 259 11.67 -15.49 -20.05
CA ARG A 259 12.19 -14.75 -18.90
C ARG A 259 12.05 -13.26 -19.15
N LEU A 260 11.60 -12.56 -18.11
CA LEU A 260 11.45 -11.12 -18.15
C LEU A 260 12.82 -10.43 -18.28
N LYS A 261 13.01 -9.67 -19.37
CA LYS A 261 14.22 -8.87 -19.60
C LYS A 261 13.94 -7.40 -19.31
N VAL A 262 14.07 -7.00 -18.06
CA VAL A 262 13.89 -5.59 -17.65
C VAL A 262 15.23 -4.89 -17.54
N SER A 263 15.41 -3.81 -18.29
CA SER A 263 16.59 -2.94 -18.22
C SER A 263 16.35 -1.69 -17.37
N SER A 264 15.10 -1.24 -17.25
CA SER A 264 14.74 -0.06 -16.47
C SER A 264 13.31 -0.09 -15.95
N ILE A 265 13.06 0.68 -14.88
CA ILE A 265 11.71 0.92 -14.36
C ILE A 265 11.47 2.42 -14.32
N SER A 266 10.32 2.88 -14.83
CA SER A 266 9.90 4.28 -14.77
C SER A 266 8.65 4.42 -13.92
N VAL A 267 8.69 5.34 -12.95
CA VAL A 267 7.56 5.65 -12.06
C VAL A 267 7.01 7.05 -12.37
N ILE A 268 5.74 7.10 -12.73
CA ILE A 268 4.99 8.31 -13.07
C ILE A 268 3.97 8.57 -11.96
N GLY A 269 3.65 9.84 -11.71
CA GLY A 269 2.61 10.27 -10.77
C GLY A 269 3.14 11.24 -9.73
N ARG A 270 2.27 11.64 -8.79
CA ARG A 270 2.62 12.60 -7.74
C ARG A 270 3.30 11.94 -6.54
N LEU A 271 2.77 10.80 -6.07
CA LEU A 271 3.31 10.07 -4.92
C LEU A 271 4.18 8.89 -5.40
N ARG A 272 5.43 9.17 -5.78
CA ARG A 272 6.32 8.17 -6.40
C ARG A 272 7.27 7.48 -5.43
N TRP A 273 7.78 8.22 -4.44
CA TRP A 273 8.83 7.73 -3.54
C TRP A 273 8.53 6.38 -2.86
N PRO A 274 7.29 6.05 -2.43
CA PRO A 274 7.02 4.77 -1.78
C PRO A 274 7.27 3.59 -2.73
N PHE A 275 6.83 3.74 -3.98
CA PHE A 275 7.00 2.75 -5.04
C PHE A 275 8.46 2.63 -5.43
N ILE A 276 9.17 3.75 -5.59
CA ILE A 276 10.60 3.73 -5.94
C ILE A 276 11.41 3.02 -4.88
N HIS A 277 11.14 3.29 -3.61
CA HIS A 277 11.84 2.64 -2.52
C HIS A 277 11.63 1.12 -2.54
N LEU A 278 10.38 0.67 -2.69
CA LEU A 278 10.05 -0.74 -2.84
C LEU A 278 10.75 -1.35 -4.06
N LEU A 279 10.62 -0.75 -5.24
CA LEU A 279 11.16 -1.31 -6.50
C LEU A 279 12.68 -1.47 -6.46
N LYS A 280 13.40 -0.55 -5.82
CA LYS A 280 14.86 -0.66 -5.59
C LYS A 280 15.24 -1.84 -4.69
N THR A 281 14.33 -2.33 -3.85
CA THR A 281 14.54 -3.54 -3.05
C THR A 281 14.18 -4.82 -3.80
N VAL A 282 13.25 -4.74 -4.76
CA VAL A 282 12.79 -5.89 -5.55
C VAL A 282 13.73 -6.17 -6.72
N PHE A 283 14.22 -5.12 -7.38
CA PHE A 283 15.08 -5.24 -8.55
C PHE A 283 16.44 -4.55 -8.36
N PRO A 284 17.54 -5.17 -8.80
CA PRO A 284 18.85 -4.54 -8.88
C PRO A 284 19.01 -3.75 -10.20
N ILE A 285 17.99 -2.98 -10.62
CA ILE A 285 18.00 -2.20 -11.87
C ILE A 285 17.62 -0.74 -11.64
N PRO A 286 17.96 0.18 -12.58
CA PRO A 286 17.61 1.59 -12.45
C PRO A 286 16.11 1.84 -12.33
N VAL A 287 15.72 2.66 -11.34
CA VAL A 287 14.34 3.14 -11.15
C VAL A 287 14.33 4.66 -11.33
N ASN A 288 13.69 5.11 -12.40
CA ASN A 288 13.63 6.50 -12.84
C ASN A 288 12.30 7.16 -12.46
N GLU A 289 12.36 8.45 -12.14
CA GLU A 289 11.19 9.29 -11.96
C GLU A 289 10.86 10.02 -13.25
N LEU A 290 9.61 9.97 -13.67
CA LEU A 290 9.16 10.71 -14.85
C LEU A 290 8.01 11.64 -14.47
N SER A 291 8.07 12.87 -14.99
CA SER A 291 7.01 13.86 -14.93
C SER A 291 6.11 13.78 -16.16
N GLY A 292 4.83 14.15 -15.99
CA GLY A 292 3.88 14.18 -17.11
C GLY A 292 4.29 15.12 -18.24
N LYS A 293 5.10 16.16 -17.94
CA LYS A 293 5.59 17.13 -18.91
C LYS A 293 6.53 16.51 -19.95
N GLU A 294 7.28 15.48 -19.56
CA GLU A 294 8.25 14.83 -20.45
C GLU A 294 7.56 14.16 -21.65
N PHE A 295 6.35 13.63 -21.47
CA PHE A 295 5.56 13.02 -22.56
C PHE A 295 5.25 13.95 -23.72
N LEU A 296 5.30 15.28 -23.51
CA LEU A 296 5.10 16.24 -24.59
C LEU A 296 6.18 16.13 -25.68
N ASN A 297 7.38 15.69 -25.31
CA ASN A 297 8.55 15.65 -26.19
C ASN A 297 9.09 14.24 -26.47
N LEU A 298 8.66 13.22 -25.71
CA LEU A 298 9.13 11.85 -25.91
C LEU A 298 8.73 11.29 -27.28
N LYS A 299 9.59 10.48 -27.89
CA LYS A 299 9.24 9.76 -29.12
C LYS A 299 8.31 8.60 -28.78
N VAL A 300 7.33 8.34 -29.65
CA VAL A 300 6.50 7.14 -29.54
C VAL A 300 7.32 5.96 -30.03
N GLU A 301 7.63 5.03 -29.13
CA GLU A 301 8.40 3.81 -29.43
C GLU A 301 7.49 2.72 -29.98
N ASN A 302 6.30 2.55 -29.39
CA ASN A 302 5.39 1.45 -29.70
C ASN A 302 3.97 1.95 -29.96
N ARG A 303 3.47 1.81 -31.20
CA ARG A 303 2.09 2.15 -31.57
C ARG A 303 1.09 0.99 -31.48
N HIS A 304 1.58 -0.23 -31.25
CA HIS A 304 0.72 -1.41 -31.15
C HIS A 304 -0.03 -1.43 -29.81
N LEU A 305 -1.35 -1.54 -29.87
CA LEU A 305 -2.26 -1.51 -28.72
C LEU A 305 -2.84 -2.88 -28.37
N LYS A 306 -2.38 -3.99 -28.97
CA LYS A 306 -2.94 -5.30 -28.65
C LYS A 306 -2.39 -5.78 -27.31
N VAL A 307 -3.23 -5.77 -26.29
CA VAL A 307 -2.83 -6.08 -24.92
C VAL A 307 -3.80 -7.06 -24.27
N ASP A 308 -3.26 -8.10 -23.64
CA ASP A 308 -3.98 -8.94 -22.67
C ASP A 308 -3.84 -8.33 -21.27
N VAL A 309 -4.88 -7.64 -20.82
CA VAL A 309 -4.92 -6.99 -19.51
C VAL A 309 -5.44 -7.97 -18.48
N ARG A 310 -4.67 -8.22 -17.41
CA ARG A 310 -5.16 -8.97 -16.25
C ARG A 310 -5.57 -8.01 -15.13
N ASN A 311 -6.79 -8.19 -14.64
CA ASN A 311 -7.27 -7.46 -13.46
C ASN A 311 -7.01 -8.31 -12.22
N PHE A 312 -6.38 -7.71 -11.21
CA PHE A 312 -6.20 -8.32 -9.90
C PHE A 312 -7.09 -7.61 -8.89
N SER A 313 -7.75 -8.37 -8.03
CA SER A 313 -8.45 -7.85 -6.86
C SER A 313 -7.58 -8.02 -5.62
N LEU A 314 -7.63 -7.03 -4.73
CA LEU A 314 -7.01 -7.16 -3.42
C LEU A 314 -7.81 -8.12 -2.54
N ASP A 315 -7.10 -9.06 -1.90
CA ASP A 315 -7.69 -9.93 -0.89
C ASP A 315 -8.13 -9.10 0.32
N ARG A 316 -9.41 -9.22 0.66
CA ARG A 316 -9.99 -8.56 1.85
C ARG A 316 -9.91 -9.43 3.11
N SER A 317 -9.55 -10.69 2.97
CA SER A 317 -9.24 -11.58 4.09
C SER A 317 -7.84 -11.29 4.62
N VAL A 318 -7.61 -11.71 5.85
CA VAL A 318 -6.25 -11.89 6.35
C VAL A 318 -5.74 -13.26 5.91
N LEU A 319 -4.44 -13.38 5.69
CA LEU A 319 -3.79 -14.67 5.43
C LEU A 319 -3.76 -15.48 6.73
N ARG A 320 -4.19 -16.74 6.66
CA ARG A 320 -4.14 -17.68 7.77
C ARG A 320 -3.36 -18.93 7.37
N LEU A 321 -2.66 -19.53 8.32
CA LEU A 321 -2.04 -20.83 8.14
C LEU A 321 -3.02 -21.96 8.50
N GLU A 322 -2.87 -23.08 7.82
CA GLU A 322 -3.55 -24.33 8.19
C GLU A 322 -2.92 -24.93 9.45
N GLU A 323 -3.62 -25.82 10.14
CA GLU A 323 -3.05 -26.53 11.29
C GLU A 323 -2.12 -27.65 10.81
N ILE A 324 -1.02 -27.86 11.54
CA ILE A 324 -0.09 -28.96 11.30
C ILE A 324 -0.51 -30.13 12.19
N GLU A 325 -0.78 -31.28 11.58
CA GLU A 325 -1.17 -32.53 12.26
C GLU A 325 0.03 -33.48 12.50
N GLU A 326 1.24 -33.12 12.07
CA GLU A 326 2.42 -33.99 12.16
C GLU A 326 3.05 -34.02 13.56
N GLU A 327 3.02 -35.19 14.20
CA GLU A 327 3.63 -35.41 15.51
C GLU A 327 5.12 -35.81 15.40
N PRO A 328 6.01 -35.24 16.24
CA PRO A 328 7.44 -35.58 16.25
C PRO A 328 7.71 -36.87 17.02
N GLU A 329 8.77 -37.59 16.64
CA GLU A 329 9.19 -38.82 17.33
C GLU A 329 9.94 -38.52 18.63
N GLU A 330 10.65 -37.40 18.71
CA GLU A 330 11.44 -36.97 19.86
C GLU A 330 11.33 -35.46 20.06
N ILE A 331 11.26 -35.01 21.33
CA ILE A 331 11.18 -33.60 21.72
C ILE A 331 12.51 -33.20 22.37
N SER A 332 13.44 -32.66 21.59
CA SER A 332 14.76 -32.16 22.05
C SER A 332 15.26 -31.02 21.16
N LEU A 333 16.32 -30.31 21.58
CA LEU A 333 16.93 -29.28 20.74
C LEU A 333 17.62 -29.89 19.50
N GLU A 334 18.15 -31.10 19.66
CA GLU A 334 18.74 -31.90 18.62
C GLU A 334 17.70 -32.30 17.56
N SER A 335 16.51 -32.76 17.99
CA SER A 335 15.42 -33.11 17.08
C SER A 335 14.89 -31.87 16.33
N LEU A 336 14.75 -30.73 17.01
CA LEU A 336 14.38 -29.46 16.37
C LEU A 336 15.37 -29.08 15.25
N ARG A 337 16.67 -29.12 15.52
CA ARG A 337 17.71 -28.83 14.52
C ARG A 337 17.64 -29.77 13.33
N TYR A 338 17.42 -31.06 13.60
CA TYR A 338 17.31 -32.07 12.56
C TYR A 338 16.11 -31.80 11.64
N TYR A 339 14.91 -31.63 12.20
CA TYR A 339 13.70 -31.36 11.41
C TYR A 339 13.79 -30.04 10.66
N PHE A 340 14.30 -28.97 11.29
CA PHE A 340 14.45 -27.68 10.63
C PHE A 340 15.41 -27.74 9.43
N ASN A 341 16.55 -28.42 9.55
CA ASN A 341 17.50 -28.57 8.45
C ASN A 341 16.95 -29.41 7.29
N LYS A 342 16.04 -30.35 7.59
CA LYS A 342 15.31 -31.15 6.58
C LYS A 342 14.06 -30.46 6.04
N ARG A 343 13.65 -29.33 6.63
CA ARG A 343 12.39 -28.64 6.33
C ARG A 343 11.17 -29.52 6.57
N ASP A 344 11.24 -30.35 7.59
CA ASP A 344 10.14 -31.24 8.01
C ASP A 344 9.23 -30.46 8.97
N LEU A 345 7.90 -30.50 8.79
CA LEU A 345 6.97 -29.71 9.61
C LEU A 345 6.82 -30.24 11.04
N LYS A 346 7.24 -31.48 11.34
CA LYS A 346 7.31 -32.02 12.71
C LYS A 346 8.08 -31.12 13.67
N GLY A 347 9.11 -30.42 13.21
CA GLY A 347 9.88 -29.51 14.07
C GLY A 347 9.08 -28.31 14.58
N VAL A 348 7.95 -27.95 13.95
CA VAL A 348 7.03 -26.94 14.47
C VAL A 348 6.40 -27.40 15.79
N LYS A 349 5.94 -28.67 15.85
CA LYS A 349 5.44 -29.27 17.09
C LYS A 349 6.51 -29.39 18.16
N VAL A 350 7.76 -29.68 17.78
CA VAL A 350 8.89 -29.66 18.73
C VAL A 350 9.04 -28.27 19.36
N ILE A 351 8.91 -27.18 18.61
CA ILE A 351 8.94 -25.81 19.18
C ILE A 351 7.79 -25.60 20.17
N GLU A 352 6.57 -25.99 19.79
CA GLU A 352 5.38 -25.84 20.64
C GLU A 352 5.57 -26.56 21.98
N GLU A 353 6.04 -27.81 21.96
CA GLU A 353 6.25 -28.59 23.19
C GLU A 353 7.43 -28.08 24.02
N LEU A 354 8.58 -27.78 23.41
CA LEU A 354 9.73 -27.22 24.13
C LEU A 354 9.39 -25.87 24.79
N SER A 355 8.51 -25.07 24.17
CA SER A 355 8.10 -23.77 24.73
C SER A 355 7.33 -23.89 26.05
N LYS A 356 6.65 -25.03 26.30
CA LYS A 356 5.93 -25.31 27.56
C LYS A 356 6.89 -25.67 28.70
N GLY A 357 8.00 -26.34 28.38
CA GLY A 357 8.93 -26.91 29.37
C GLY A 357 10.24 -26.15 29.61
N LEU A 358 10.76 -25.44 28.61
CA LEU A 358 12.10 -24.82 28.63
C LEU A 358 12.08 -23.29 28.65
N SER A 359 11.14 -22.68 29.39
CA SER A 359 10.84 -21.25 29.27
C SER A 359 11.98 -20.28 29.64
N LYS A 360 13.09 -20.79 30.20
CA LYS A 360 14.27 -20.03 30.63
C LYS A 360 15.60 -20.49 30.00
N ASP A 361 15.60 -21.51 29.15
CA ASP A 361 16.84 -22.01 28.55
C ASP A 361 17.33 -21.06 27.45
N SER A 362 18.50 -20.46 27.67
CA SER A 362 19.12 -19.56 26.69
C SER A 362 19.43 -20.27 25.37
N SER A 363 19.76 -21.57 25.41
CA SER A 363 20.07 -22.37 24.22
C SER A 363 18.87 -22.50 23.31
N PHE A 364 17.68 -22.73 23.88
CA PHE A 364 16.42 -22.76 23.14
C PHE A 364 16.10 -21.39 22.53
N VAL A 365 16.24 -20.30 23.29
CA VAL A 365 16.03 -18.93 22.76
C VAL A 365 16.97 -18.64 21.59
N TYR A 366 18.24 -19.06 21.66
CA TYR A 366 19.19 -18.91 20.56
C TYR A 366 18.78 -19.70 19.33
N GLU A 367 18.25 -20.91 19.50
CA GLU A 367 17.76 -21.71 18.38
C GLU A 367 16.55 -21.05 17.71
N LEU A 368 15.58 -20.55 18.49
CA LEU A 368 14.43 -19.81 17.95
C LEU A 368 14.88 -18.55 17.19
N LEU A 369 15.85 -17.80 17.73
CA LEU A 369 16.44 -16.64 17.04
C LEU A 369 17.13 -17.04 15.74
N ASN A 370 17.79 -18.20 15.70
CA ASN A 370 18.42 -18.73 14.50
C ASN A 370 17.38 -19.04 13.41
N ILE A 371 16.28 -19.71 13.79
CA ILE A 371 15.17 -20.01 12.89
C ILE A 371 14.56 -18.73 12.33
N VAL A 372 14.20 -17.76 13.18
CA VAL A 372 13.61 -16.47 12.76
C VAL A 372 14.49 -15.72 11.76
N LYS A 373 15.81 -15.79 11.93
CA LYS A 373 16.79 -15.16 11.03
C LYS A 373 16.96 -15.89 9.69
N ARG A 374 16.82 -17.22 9.68
CA ARG A 374 17.05 -18.06 8.50
C ARG A 374 15.82 -18.23 7.61
N CYS A 375 14.61 -17.98 8.13
CA CYS A 375 13.37 -18.08 7.37
C CYS A 375 13.04 -16.79 6.59
N PHE A 376 12.87 -16.92 5.26
CA PHE A 376 12.67 -15.80 4.32
C PHE A 376 11.39 -15.91 3.46
N ALA A 377 10.38 -16.70 3.86
CA ALA A 377 9.12 -16.87 3.10
C ALA A 377 9.33 -17.34 1.64
N THR A 378 10.49 -17.94 1.36
CA THR A 378 10.81 -18.57 0.08
C THR A 378 10.11 -19.92 -0.10
N GLN A 379 9.65 -20.51 1.01
CA GLN A 379 8.94 -21.77 1.06
C GLN A 379 7.85 -21.72 2.14
N MET A 380 6.87 -22.64 2.07
CA MET A 380 5.76 -22.68 3.02
C MET A 380 6.24 -23.03 4.43
N GLU A 381 7.15 -24.00 4.52
CA GLU A 381 7.72 -24.52 5.76
C GLU A 381 8.42 -23.41 6.55
N ASP A 382 9.14 -22.53 5.87
CA ASP A 382 9.79 -21.35 6.48
C ASP A 382 8.77 -20.49 7.24
N ILE A 383 7.57 -20.34 6.71
CA ILE A 383 6.53 -19.48 7.27
C ILE A 383 5.94 -20.11 8.54
N PHE A 384 5.74 -21.43 8.53
CA PHE A 384 5.31 -22.18 9.71
C PHE A 384 6.33 -22.13 10.84
N TYR A 385 7.60 -22.43 10.54
CA TYR A 385 8.70 -22.35 11.51
C TYR A 385 8.87 -20.94 12.08
N LEU A 386 8.75 -19.92 11.24
CA LEU A 386 8.82 -18.52 11.66
C LEU A 386 7.66 -18.17 12.59
N ASN A 387 6.43 -18.57 12.27
CA ASN A 387 5.25 -18.32 13.09
C ASN A 387 5.39 -18.97 14.48
N ALA A 388 5.76 -20.25 14.53
CA ALA A 388 5.92 -20.99 15.78
C ALA A 388 7.05 -20.41 16.65
N SER A 389 8.18 -20.05 16.02
CA SER A 389 9.30 -19.43 16.73
C SER A 389 8.95 -18.07 17.31
N ILE A 390 8.22 -17.25 16.55
CA ILE A 390 7.73 -15.95 17.03
C ILE A 390 6.72 -16.15 18.17
N ALA A 391 5.77 -17.08 18.04
CA ALA A 391 4.83 -17.41 19.09
C ALA A 391 5.55 -17.77 20.40
N ALA A 392 6.49 -18.74 20.33
CA ALA A 392 7.29 -19.13 21.48
C ALA A 392 8.03 -17.94 22.09
N LEU A 393 8.82 -17.20 21.29
CA LEU A 393 9.56 -16.02 21.75
C LEU A 393 8.67 -14.95 22.40
N SER A 394 7.42 -14.81 21.97
CA SER A 394 6.45 -13.87 22.54
C SER A 394 5.98 -14.25 23.95
N HIS A 395 5.98 -15.54 24.29
CA HIS A 395 5.55 -16.05 25.60
C HIS A 395 6.68 -16.18 26.63
N LEU A 396 7.94 -16.31 26.18
CA LEU A 396 9.10 -16.50 27.06
C LEU A 396 9.42 -15.25 27.91
N ASP A 397 10.03 -15.48 29.07
CA ASP A 397 10.58 -14.43 29.93
C ASP A 397 12.07 -14.23 29.62
N LEU A 398 12.37 -13.16 28.90
CA LEU A 398 13.71 -12.92 28.37
C LEU A 398 14.52 -12.02 29.30
N ASN A 399 15.78 -12.39 29.55
CA ASN A 399 16.75 -11.47 30.14
C ASN A 399 17.02 -10.28 29.21
N ASN A 400 17.54 -9.17 29.74
CA ASN A 400 17.71 -7.92 28.99
C ASN A 400 18.57 -8.07 27.71
N PHE A 401 19.56 -8.96 27.72
CA PHE A 401 20.44 -9.18 26.57
C PHE A 401 19.71 -9.91 25.44
N LEU A 402 19.06 -11.03 25.74
CA LEU A 402 18.28 -11.79 24.76
C LEU A 402 17.04 -11.00 24.30
N PHE A 403 16.42 -10.24 25.20
CA PHE A 403 15.30 -9.36 24.87
C PHE A 403 15.65 -8.39 23.73
N LYS A 404 16.80 -7.70 23.79
CA LYS A 404 17.22 -6.77 22.73
C LYS A 404 17.41 -7.48 21.38
N LYS A 405 17.92 -8.72 21.38
CA LYS A 405 18.07 -9.52 20.15
C LYS A 405 16.72 -9.91 19.58
N VAL A 406 15.81 -10.40 20.43
CA VAL A 406 14.43 -10.78 20.04
C VAL A 406 13.66 -9.55 19.54
N GLN A 407 13.72 -8.43 20.26
CA GLN A 407 13.10 -7.18 19.86
C GLN A 407 13.50 -6.77 18.43
N ARG A 408 14.80 -6.83 18.10
CA ARG A 408 15.27 -6.48 16.75
C ARG A 408 14.68 -7.38 15.66
N GLU A 409 14.57 -8.67 15.93
CA GLU A 409 13.94 -9.59 14.98
C GLU A 409 12.43 -9.37 14.89
N MET A 410 11.74 -9.12 16.01
CA MET A 410 10.33 -8.77 16.04
C MET A 410 10.06 -7.47 15.25
N GLU A 411 10.92 -6.46 15.38
CA GLU A 411 10.86 -5.22 14.61
C GLU A 411 10.95 -5.48 13.10
N ASN A 412 11.86 -6.36 12.67
CA ASN A 412 12.01 -6.71 11.26
C ASN A 412 10.76 -7.44 10.72
N LYS A 413 10.20 -8.36 11.50
CA LYS A 413 9.06 -9.20 11.08
C LYS A 413 7.70 -8.53 11.26
N ALA A 414 7.57 -7.55 12.15
CA ALA A 414 6.33 -6.82 12.40
C ALA A 414 5.78 -6.14 11.14
N PHE A 415 6.65 -5.55 10.32
CA PHE A 415 6.27 -4.78 9.13
C PHE A 415 6.35 -5.60 7.83
N ASP A 416 6.63 -6.90 7.90
CA ASP A 416 6.57 -7.81 6.76
C ASP A 416 5.14 -8.32 6.54
N TRP A 417 4.33 -7.59 5.78
CA TRP A 417 2.90 -7.86 5.64
C TRP A 417 2.54 -9.07 4.75
N GLN A 418 3.54 -9.80 4.27
CA GLN A 418 3.31 -11.11 3.67
C GLN A 418 3.12 -12.20 4.73
N LEU A 419 3.59 -11.96 5.96
CA LEU A 419 3.44 -12.95 7.04
C LEU A 419 1.97 -13.11 7.44
N PRO A 420 1.58 -14.34 7.85
CA PRO A 420 0.23 -14.64 8.30
C PRO A 420 -0.24 -13.77 9.45
N PHE A 421 -1.56 -13.66 9.58
CA PHE A 421 -2.19 -12.86 10.62
C PHE A 421 -1.84 -13.35 12.02
N GLU A 422 -1.76 -14.67 12.21
CA GLU A 422 -1.37 -15.32 13.45
C GLU A 422 0.01 -14.80 13.90
N THR A 423 0.96 -14.68 12.97
CA THR A 423 2.28 -14.12 13.27
C THR A 423 2.18 -12.67 13.71
N LYS A 424 1.31 -11.86 13.09
CA LYS A 424 1.06 -10.47 13.51
C LYS A 424 0.44 -10.37 14.89
N ILE A 425 -0.49 -11.27 15.22
CA ILE A 425 -1.10 -11.37 16.54
C ILE A 425 -0.05 -11.77 17.60
N ASN A 426 0.84 -12.71 17.29
CA ASN A 426 1.93 -13.12 18.19
C ASN A 426 2.91 -11.97 18.47
N ILE A 427 3.27 -11.19 17.45
CA ILE A 427 4.08 -9.97 17.62
C ILE A 427 3.31 -8.92 18.43
N LEU A 428 2.00 -8.77 18.19
CA LEU A 428 1.18 -7.83 18.94
C LEU A 428 1.07 -8.20 20.42
N TYR A 429 0.99 -9.50 20.72
CA TYR A 429 1.06 -10.01 22.09
C TYR A 429 2.43 -9.71 22.74
N PHE A 430 3.55 -9.91 22.00
CA PHE A 430 4.87 -9.50 22.47
C PHE A 430 4.91 -8.00 22.81
N CYS A 431 4.30 -7.15 21.97
CA CYS A 431 4.18 -5.72 22.22
C CYS A 431 3.39 -5.42 23.50
N TYR A 432 2.28 -6.13 23.74
CA TYR A 432 1.45 -5.96 24.93
C TYR A 432 2.20 -6.34 26.21
N LYS A 433 2.84 -7.52 26.22
CA LYS A 433 3.59 -8.06 27.36
C LYS A 433 4.76 -7.16 27.75
N ASN A 434 5.43 -6.55 26.76
CA ASN A 434 6.67 -5.79 26.96
C ASN A 434 6.52 -4.28 26.72
N ARG A 435 5.30 -3.74 26.76
CA ARG A 435 4.98 -2.33 26.40
C ARG A 435 5.89 -1.30 27.07
N GLU A 436 6.22 -1.50 28.35
CA GLU A 436 7.10 -0.60 29.11
C GLU A 436 8.50 -0.48 28.51
N LYS A 437 9.04 -1.59 27.98
CA LYS A 437 10.37 -1.66 27.37
C LYS A 437 10.39 -1.22 25.91
N LEU A 438 9.22 -1.20 25.26
CA LEU A 438 9.08 -0.95 23.83
C LEU A 438 8.68 0.50 23.51
N ASN A 439 8.41 1.32 24.52
CA ASN A 439 8.17 2.74 24.32
C ASN A 439 9.41 3.41 23.67
N GLY A 440 9.18 4.24 22.65
CA GLY A 440 10.24 4.87 21.86
C GLY A 440 10.93 3.96 20.81
N THR A 441 10.58 2.68 20.74
CA THR A 441 11.10 1.76 19.72
C THR A 441 10.22 1.76 18.46
N PRO A 442 10.71 1.28 17.31
CA PRO A 442 9.89 1.02 16.13
C PRO A 442 8.61 0.21 16.38
N LEU A 443 8.61 -0.72 17.35
CA LEU A 443 7.42 -1.54 17.67
C LEU A 443 6.28 -0.72 18.26
N SER A 444 6.52 0.48 18.79
CA SER A 444 5.45 1.38 19.25
C SER A 444 4.45 1.79 18.14
N ILE A 445 4.87 1.69 16.88
CA ILE A 445 4.02 1.95 15.70
C ILE A 445 3.02 0.82 15.50
N PHE A 446 3.42 -0.42 15.80
CA PHE A 446 2.75 -1.62 15.36
C PHE A 446 1.32 -1.79 15.90
N PRO A 447 1.02 -1.56 17.20
CA PRO A 447 -0.35 -1.70 17.72
C PRO A 447 -1.39 -0.82 17.02
N TYR A 448 -1.09 0.47 16.84
CA TYR A 448 -2.01 1.41 16.18
C TYR A 448 -2.13 1.17 14.68
N LEU A 449 -1.05 0.68 14.07
CA LEU A 449 -1.06 0.25 12.69
C LEU A 449 -1.92 -1.01 12.51
N MET A 450 -1.89 -1.95 13.45
CA MET A 450 -2.75 -3.13 13.46
C MET A 450 -4.24 -2.77 13.54
N VAL A 451 -4.62 -1.80 14.39
CA VAL A 451 -6.01 -1.27 14.44
C VAL A 451 -6.43 -0.73 13.06
N THR A 452 -5.52 -0.02 12.40
CA THR A 452 -5.76 0.54 11.07
C THR A 452 -5.87 -0.55 10.00
N TYR A 453 -4.99 -1.54 10.05
CA TYR A 453 -4.91 -2.65 9.10
C TYR A 453 -6.17 -3.53 9.11
N ILE A 454 -6.69 -3.87 10.29
CA ILE A 454 -7.86 -4.76 10.40
C ILE A 454 -9.19 -4.07 10.10
N ARG A 455 -9.22 -2.72 9.99
CA ARG A 455 -10.44 -1.91 9.83
C ARG A 455 -11.34 -2.42 8.68
N ASN A 456 -10.74 -2.79 7.56
CA ASN A 456 -11.45 -3.19 6.34
C ASN A 456 -11.24 -4.68 6.01
N ARG A 457 -10.75 -5.49 6.97
CA ARG A 457 -10.44 -6.91 6.75
C ARG A 457 -11.42 -7.82 7.49
N LYS A 458 -11.63 -9.01 6.93
CA LYS A 458 -12.44 -10.07 7.57
C LYS A 458 -11.62 -10.72 8.70
N VAL A 459 -11.94 -10.36 9.94
CA VAL A 459 -11.38 -10.90 11.19
C VAL A 459 -12.51 -11.07 12.22
N SER A 460 -12.34 -11.98 13.18
CA SER A 460 -13.33 -12.23 14.25
C SER A 460 -13.45 -11.05 15.21
N GLU A 461 -14.57 -10.93 15.92
CA GLU A 461 -14.73 -9.89 16.95
C GLU A 461 -13.75 -10.07 18.13
N GLY A 462 -13.41 -11.31 18.49
CA GLY A 462 -12.39 -11.60 19.51
C GLY A 462 -11.03 -11.01 19.12
N GLU A 463 -10.58 -11.24 17.88
CA GLU A 463 -9.33 -10.67 17.36
C GLU A 463 -9.38 -9.15 17.28
N LYS A 464 -10.51 -8.55 16.84
CA LYS A 464 -10.68 -7.09 16.82
C LYS A 464 -10.56 -6.50 18.22
N ASN A 465 -11.18 -7.14 19.21
CA ASN A 465 -11.13 -6.69 20.59
C ASN A 465 -9.71 -6.78 21.13
N PHE A 466 -9.02 -7.91 20.92
CA PHE A 466 -7.61 -8.05 21.31
C PHE A 466 -6.75 -6.94 20.71
N VAL A 467 -6.84 -6.69 19.39
CA VAL A 467 -6.04 -5.65 18.72
C VAL A 467 -6.31 -4.26 19.30
N ARG A 468 -7.58 -3.94 19.58
CA ARG A 468 -7.97 -2.67 20.21
C ARG A 468 -7.42 -2.55 21.62
N THR A 469 -7.58 -3.58 22.45
CA THR A 469 -7.08 -3.60 23.82
C THR A 469 -5.57 -3.38 23.86
N VAL A 470 -4.80 -4.08 23.02
CA VAL A 470 -3.35 -3.88 22.99
C VAL A 470 -2.98 -2.44 22.61
N ALA A 471 -3.65 -1.85 21.62
CA ALA A 471 -3.40 -0.47 21.23
C ALA A 471 -3.81 0.55 22.30
N GLU A 472 -4.91 0.33 23.01
CA GLU A 472 -5.36 1.22 24.09
C GLU A 472 -4.44 1.16 25.31
N GLU A 473 -3.90 -0.02 25.63
CA GLU A 473 -3.03 -0.21 26.79
C GLU A 473 -1.56 0.18 26.53
N PHE A 474 -1.13 0.30 25.27
CA PHE A 474 0.30 0.46 24.95
C PHE A 474 0.94 1.74 25.53
N PHE A 475 0.22 2.88 25.54
CA PHE A 475 0.69 4.15 26.11
C PHE A 475 0.08 4.49 27.47
N LYS A 476 -0.76 3.63 28.05
CA LYS A 476 -1.20 3.77 29.44
C LYS A 476 -0.06 3.36 30.37
N LEU A 477 0.90 4.25 30.55
CA LEU A 477 1.95 4.11 31.56
C LEU A 477 1.67 5.15 32.64
N ASN A 478 1.05 4.71 33.73
CA ASN A 478 0.82 5.44 34.99
C ASN A 478 0.26 6.87 34.84
N SER A 479 -1.06 6.96 34.66
CA SER A 479 -1.83 8.05 35.26
C SER A 479 -1.99 7.82 36.75
#